data_AF-A0A1V3Y1P0-F1
#
_entry.id   AF-A0A1V3Y1P0-F1
#
_cell.length_a   1.000
_cell.length_b   1.000
_cell.length_c   1.000
_cell.angle_alpha   90.00
_cell.angle_beta   90.00
_cell.angle_gamma   90.00
#
_symmetry.space_group_name_H-M   'P 1'
#
loop_
_entity.id
_entity.type
_entity.pdbx_description
1 polymer ?
#
loop_
_entity_poly.entity_id
_entity_poly.type
_entity_poly.pdbx_seq_one_letter_code
_entity_poly.pdbx_strand_id
1 'polypeptide(L)'
;MPEHHRTARPGTPATAAEIAAAARQYVRKVSGITRPSAANAEVFEAAVAEVAATTTRLLAALPGRRQPPKSLPPLRRPEVLARVARSQ
;
A
#
# COMPACT_ATOMS: atom_id res chain seq x y z
N MET A 1 39.60 -12.75 0.34
CA MET A 1 38.39 -12.11 -0.22
C MET A 1 37.30 -12.15 0.85
N PRO A 2 36.88 -11.05 1.48
CA PRO A 2 35.80 -11.11 2.45
C PRO A 2 34.46 -11.14 1.70
N GLU A 3 33.72 -12.22 1.91
CA GLU A 3 32.37 -12.47 1.38
C GLU A 3 31.37 -11.48 2.00
N HIS A 4 30.89 -10.51 1.24
CA HIS A 4 29.78 -9.65 1.64
C HIS A 4 28.45 -10.41 1.57
N HIS A 5 28.17 -11.26 2.55
CA HIS A 5 26.82 -11.76 2.80
C HIS A 5 25.92 -10.59 3.25
N ARG A 6 25.38 -9.87 2.28
CA ARG A 6 24.31 -8.89 2.48
C ARG A 6 23.05 -9.64 2.88
N THR A 7 22.88 -9.91 4.17
CA THR A 7 21.63 -10.40 4.77
C THR A 7 20.54 -9.36 4.52
N ALA A 8 19.80 -9.55 3.42
CA ALA A 8 18.66 -8.74 3.09
C ALA A 8 17.59 -8.98 4.16
N ARG A 9 17.27 -7.95 4.97
CA ARG A 9 16.22 -8.05 5.99
C ARG A 9 14.93 -8.52 5.31
N PRO A 10 14.16 -9.46 5.89
CA PRO A 10 12.87 -9.84 5.35
C PRO A 10 12.02 -8.57 5.19
N GLY A 11 11.55 -8.33 3.97
CA GLY A 11 10.85 -7.08 3.64
C GLY A 11 9.58 -6.96 4.48
N THR A 12 9.47 -5.90 5.27
CA THR A 12 8.32 -5.69 6.16
C THR A 12 7.03 -5.71 5.34
N PRO A 13 6.02 -6.54 5.70
CA PRO A 13 4.76 -6.65 4.98
C PRO A 13 4.06 -5.29 4.87
N ALA A 14 3.24 -5.09 3.83
CA ALA A 14 2.53 -3.83 3.58
C ALA A 14 1.71 -3.41 4.82
N THR A 15 1.70 -2.12 5.16
CA THR A 15 0.90 -1.62 6.28
C THR A 15 -0.56 -1.47 5.83
N ALA A 16 -1.49 -1.44 6.80
CA ALA A 16 -2.90 -1.20 6.50
C ALA A 16 -3.13 0.10 5.71
N ALA A 17 -2.39 1.16 6.03
CA ALA A 17 -2.45 2.44 5.31
C ALA A 17 -2.00 2.33 3.85
N GLU A 18 -0.96 1.54 3.57
CA GLU A 18 -0.50 1.29 2.20
C GLU A 18 -1.48 0.45 1.42
N ILE A 19 -2.08 -0.56 2.06
CA ILE A 19 -3.11 -1.41 1.46
C ILE A 19 -4.32 -0.55 1.09
N ALA A 20 -4.80 0.31 2.00
CA ALA A 20 -5.91 1.23 1.74
C ALA A 20 -5.58 2.24 0.63
N ALA A 21 -4.37 2.81 0.62
CA ALA A 21 -3.93 3.73 -0.42
C ALA A 21 -3.85 3.05 -1.80
N ALA A 22 -3.35 1.81 -1.86
CA ALA A 22 -3.30 1.02 -3.08
C ALA A 22 -4.71 0.62 -3.57
N ALA A 23 -5.58 0.19 -2.65
CA ALA A 23 -6.98 -0.10 -2.95
C ALA A 23 -7.69 1.12 -3.55
N ARG A 24 -7.49 2.31 -2.97
CA ARG A 24 -8.02 3.57 -3.51
C ARG A 24 -7.52 3.84 -4.92
N GLN A 25 -6.22 3.68 -5.18
CA GLN A 25 -5.67 3.86 -6.54
C GLN A 25 -6.29 2.87 -7.54
N TYR A 26 -6.47 1.62 -7.14
CA TYR A 26 -7.14 0.60 -7.97
C TYR A 26 -8.59 0.99 -8.28
N VAL A 27 -9.38 1.34 -7.27
CA VAL A 27 -10.79 1.73 -7.46
C VAL A 27 -10.90 2.95 -8.36
N ARG A 28 -10.05 3.98 -8.20
CA ARG A 28 -10.01 5.12 -9.15
C ARG A 28 -9.73 4.68 -10.58
N LYS A 29 -8.74 3.80 -10.74
CA LYS A 29 -8.31 3.31 -12.04
C LYS A 29 -9.41 2.52 -12.76
N VAL A 30 -10.14 1.67 -12.03
CA VAL A 30 -11.15 0.78 -12.60
C VAL A 30 -12.51 1.47 -12.79
N SER A 31 -12.94 2.27 -11.81
CA SER A 31 -14.23 2.99 -11.88
C SER A 31 -14.21 4.21 -12.80
N GLY A 32 -13.03 4.74 -13.15
CA GLY A 32 -12.88 6.03 -13.83
C GLY A 32 -13.13 7.26 -12.93
N ILE A 33 -13.52 7.06 -11.66
CA ILE A 33 -13.84 8.13 -10.72
C ILE A 33 -12.54 8.71 -10.15
N THR A 34 -12.13 9.86 -10.69
CA THR A 34 -10.93 10.58 -10.22
C THR A 34 -11.23 11.51 -9.03
N ARG A 35 -12.48 11.95 -8.87
CA ARG A 35 -12.94 12.72 -7.71
C ARG A 35 -14.34 12.26 -7.34
N PRO A 36 -14.53 11.53 -6.23
CA PRO A 36 -15.85 11.15 -5.76
C PRO A 36 -16.68 12.41 -5.48
N SER A 37 -17.92 12.42 -5.94
CA SER A 37 -18.92 13.41 -5.57
C SER A 37 -19.66 12.95 -4.31
N ALA A 38 -20.43 13.83 -3.68
CA ALA A 38 -21.24 13.45 -2.51
C ALA A 38 -22.17 12.26 -2.80
N ALA A 39 -22.66 12.14 -4.04
CA ALA A 39 -23.57 11.07 -4.44
C ALA A 39 -22.93 9.69 -4.56
N ASN A 40 -21.61 9.60 -4.78
CA ASN A 40 -20.91 8.32 -4.98
C ASN A 40 -19.77 8.08 -3.99
N ALA A 41 -19.53 9.00 -3.05
CA ALA A 41 -18.47 8.90 -2.05
C ALA A 41 -18.61 7.64 -1.20
N GLU A 42 -19.82 7.32 -0.74
CA GLU A 42 -20.08 6.15 0.10
C GLU A 42 -19.77 4.84 -0.65
N VAL A 43 -20.29 4.69 -1.87
CA VAL A 43 -20.05 3.50 -2.72
C VAL A 43 -18.56 3.37 -3.08
N PHE A 44 -17.90 4.51 -3.36
CA PHE A 44 -16.48 4.54 -3.65
C PHE A 44 -15.65 4.08 -2.45
N GLU A 45 -15.90 4.62 -1.25
CA GLU A 45 -15.16 4.23 -0.04
C GLU A 45 -15.48 2.79 0.40
N ALA A 46 -16.72 2.32 0.21
CA ALA A 46 -17.08 0.92 0.44
C ALA A 46 -16.26 -0.03 -0.44
N ALA A 47 -16.18 0.26 -1.75
CA ALA A 47 -15.36 -0.54 -2.68
C ALA A 47 -13.87 -0.51 -2.29
N VAL A 48 -13.35 0.64 -1.85
CA VAL A 48 -11.97 0.73 -1.34
C VAL A 48 -11.77 -0.15 -0.12
N ALA A 49 -12.70 -0.15 0.83
CA ALA A 49 -12.65 -0.98 2.03
C ALA A 49 -12.66 -2.48 1.70
N GLU A 50 -13.51 -2.92 0.77
CA GLU A 50 -13.60 -4.32 0.35
C GLU A 50 -12.30 -4.82 -0.32
N VAL A 51 -11.73 -4.01 -1.22
CA VAL A 51 -10.45 -4.32 -1.87
C VAL A 51 -9.32 -4.37 -0.84
N ALA A 52 -9.29 -3.43 0.11
CA ALA A 52 -8.30 -3.40 1.17
C ALA A 52 -8.41 -4.62 2.09
N ALA A 53 -9.62 -5.02 2.48
CA ALA A 53 -9.88 -6.19 3.29
C ALA A 53 -9.46 -7.48 2.57
N THR A 54 -9.80 -7.61 1.28
CA THR A 54 -9.40 -8.76 0.45
C THR A 54 -7.89 -8.86 0.32
N THR A 55 -7.23 -7.73 0.06
CA THR A 55 -5.76 -7.67 -0.02
C THR A 55 -5.11 -8.02 1.31
N THR A 56 -5.67 -7.57 2.44
CA THR A 56 -5.19 -7.91 3.78
C THR A 56 -5.26 -9.41 4.03
N ARG A 57 -6.39 -10.05 3.71
CA ARG A 57 -6.55 -11.51 3.82
C ARG A 57 -5.56 -12.26 2.94
N LEU A 58 -5.35 -11.82 1.70
CA LEU A 58 -4.35 -12.40 0.81
C LEU A 58 -2.96 -12.33 1.43
N LEU A 59 -2.54 -11.15 1.89
CA LEU A 59 -1.21 -10.96 2.48
C LEU A 59 -1.00 -11.76 3.76
N ALA A 60 -2.06 -11.98 4.54
CA ALA A 60 -2.01 -12.85 5.73
C ALA A 60 -1.90 -14.34 5.38
N ALA A 61 -2.50 -14.77 4.26
CA ALA A 61 -2.48 -16.16 3.80
C ALA A 61 -1.20 -16.53 3.03
N LEU A 62 -0.50 -15.56 2.45
CA LEU A 62 0.74 -15.80 1.72
C LEU A 62 1.88 -16.17 2.67
N PRO A 63 2.76 -17.12 2.27
CA PRO A 63 3.97 -17.40 3.02
C PRO A 63 4.87 -16.15 3.06
N GLY A 64 5.71 -16.05 4.09
CA GLY A 64 6.66 -14.95 4.25
C GLY A 64 7.48 -14.72 2.97
N ARG A 65 7.61 -13.46 2.53
CA ARG A 65 8.37 -13.13 1.32
C ARG A 65 9.80 -13.63 1.42
N ARG A 66 10.19 -14.53 0.51
CA ARG A 66 11.58 -14.98 0.36
C ARG A 66 12.53 -13.86 -0.05
N GLN A 67 12.05 -12.85 -0.79
CA GLN A 67 12.87 -11.72 -1.23
C GLN A 67 12.22 -10.40 -0.80
N PRO A 68 12.97 -9.51 -0.13
CA PRO A 68 12.49 -8.17 0.17
C PRO A 68 12.24 -7.37 -1.12
N PRO A 69 11.24 -6.47 -1.13
CA PRO A 69 11.01 -5.58 -2.26
C PRO A 69 12.23 -4.67 -2.50
N LYS A 70 12.57 -4.45 -3.77
CA LYS A 70 13.72 -3.63 -4.21
C LYS A 70 13.64 -2.16 -3.81
N SER A 71 12.44 -1.66 -3.49
CA SER A 71 12.25 -0.30 -3.01
C SER A 71 11.26 -0.28 -1.86
N LEU A 72 11.45 0.65 -0.93
CA LEU A 72 10.45 0.92 0.09
C LEU A 72 9.17 1.45 -0.59
N PRO A 73 7.99 0.93 -0.21
CA PRO A 73 6.73 1.50 -0.65
C PRO A 73 6.71 3.02 -0.41
N PRO A 74 6.08 3.81 -1.29
CA PRO A 74 6.17 5.27 -1.26
C PRO A 74 5.86 5.90 0.11
N LEU A 75 4.87 5.38 0.83
CA LEU A 75 4.46 5.91 2.14
C LEU A 75 5.50 5.71 3.25
N ARG A 76 6.48 4.82 3.07
CA ARG A 76 7.59 4.62 4.02
C ARG A 76 8.84 5.40 3.66
N ARG A 77 8.83 6.13 2.55
CA ARG A 77 10.01 6.89 2.13
C ARG A 77 10.11 8.18 2.94
N PRO A 78 11.28 8.54 3.48
CA PRO A 78 11.45 9.74 4.32
C PRO A 78 10.94 11.02 3.65
N GLU A 79 11.17 11.16 2.34
CA GLU A 79 10.73 12.33 1.58
C GLU A 79 9.20 12.45 1.48
N VAL A 80 8.48 11.32 1.44
CA VAL A 80 7.01 11.29 1.39
C VAL A 80 6.44 11.61 2.76
N LEU A 81 6.99 11.03 3.83
CA LEU A 81 6.59 11.34 5.20
C LEU A 81 6.76 12.83 5.52
N ALA A 82 7.90 13.42 5.14
CA ALA A 82 8.17 14.84 5.31
C ALA A 82 7.21 15.74 4.50
N ARG A 83 6.64 15.24 3.38
CA ARG A 83 5.63 15.98 2.61
C ARG A 83 4.24 15.88 3.24
N VAL A 84 3.87 14.70 3.71
CA VAL A 84 2.60 14.49 4.43
C VAL A 84 2.56 15.33 5.71
N ALA A 85 3.64 15.34 6.50
CA ALA A 85 3.73 16.12 7.74
C ALA A 85 3.63 17.65 7.53
N ARG A 86 4.00 18.15 6.34
CA ARG A 86 3.87 19.57 5.98
C ARG A 86 2.47 19.97 5.49
N SER A 87 1.62 18.99 5.22
CA SER A 87 0.29 19.18 4.64
C SER A 87 -0.84 18.99 5.67
N GLN A 88 -0.48 18.77 6.94
CA GLN A 88 -1.35 18.67 8.11
C GLN A 88 -1.27 19.99 8.90
#